data_AF-A0A349GDA5-F1
#
_entry.id   AF-A0A349GDA5-F1
#
_cell.length_a   1.000
_cell.length_b   1.000
_cell.length_c   1.000
_cell.angle_alpha   90.00
_cell.angle_beta   90.00
_cell.angle_gamma   90.00
#
_symmetry.space_group_name_H-M   'P 1'
#
loop_
_entity.id
_entity.type
_entity.pdbx_description
1 polymer ?
#
loop_
_entity_poly.entity_id
_entity_poly.type
_entity_poly.pdbx_seq_one_letter_code
_entity_poly.pdbx_strand_id
1 'polypeptide(L)'
;KFYDKLIHRLDEDTTEVIKDVGQSCSCQFAFPSMLYLMLKYPDDFMEAMRQNVLAGGDSAGRGMILGMVLGTAKGYSNLPQDLVKALKAYDIIHTFTQHKMI
;
A
#
# COMPACT_ATOMS: atom_id res chain seq x y z
N LYS A 1 -3.76 13.90 16.48
CA LYS A 1 -4.58 13.00 17.33
C LYS A 1 -4.53 11.54 16.90
N PHE A 2 -4.77 11.20 15.62
CA PHE A 2 -4.65 9.81 15.15
C PHE A 2 -3.24 9.49 14.62
N TYR A 3 -2.66 10.40 13.83
CA TYR A 3 -1.27 10.34 13.38
C TYR A 3 -0.27 10.12 14.55
N ASP A 4 -0.39 10.93 15.61
CA ASP A 4 0.47 10.80 16.81
C ASP A 4 0.34 9.43 17.48
N LYS A 5 -0.83 8.78 17.39
CA LYS A 5 -1.00 7.42 17.93
C LYS A 5 -0.29 6.37 17.09
N LEU A 6 -0.15 6.57 15.78
CA LEU A 6 0.51 5.61 14.89
C LEU A 6 2.03 5.73 14.95
N ILE A 7 2.57 6.96 15.05
CA ILE A 7 4.01 7.18 14.99
C ILE A 7 4.76 6.52 16.17
N HIS A 8 4.11 6.38 17.31
CA HIS A 8 4.66 5.69 18.48
C HIS A 8 4.60 4.16 18.40
N ARG A 9 3.97 3.60 17.34
CA ARG A 9 3.78 2.16 17.14
C ARG A 9 4.56 1.62 15.93
N LEU A 10 5.48 2.42 15.37
CA LEU A 10 6.21 2.03 14.15
C LEU A 10 7.14 0.83 14.39
N ASP A 11 7.61 0.63 15.62
CA ASP A 11 8.46 -0.51 15.99
C ASP A 11 7.68 -1.79 16.34
N GLU A 12 6.35 -1.73 16.45
CA GLU A 12 5.50 -2.89 16.77
C GLU A 12 5.31 -3.83 15.57
N ASP A 13 4.68 -4.98 15.75
CA ASP A 13 4.30 -5.84 14.62
C ASP A 13 3.20 -5.18 13.77
N THR A 14 3.43 -5.13 12.45
CA THR A 14 2.52 -4.43 11.53
C THR A 14 1.13 -5.05 11.47
N THR A 15 1.05 -6.38 11.52
CA THR A 15 -0.22 -7.08 11.39
C THR A 15 -1.11 -6.85 12.61
N GLU A 16 -0.51 -6.83 13.82
CA GLU A 16 -1.21 -6.51 15.05
C GLU A 16 -1.66 -5.03 15.10
N VAL A 17 -0.81 -4.09 14.69
CA VAL A 17 -1.21 -2.66 14.63
C VAL A 17 -2.40 -2.45 13.68
N ILE A 18 -2.37 -3.06 12.49
CA ILE A 18 -3.48 -2.90 11.52
C ILE A 18 -4.75 -3.60 12.02
N LYS A 19 -4.63 -4.70 12.75
CA LYS A 19 -5.77 -5.38 13.38
C LYS A 19 -6.43 -4.50 14.45
N ASP A 20 -5.64 -3.81 15.27
CA ASP A 20 -6.13 -2.86 16.27
C ASP A 20 -6.79 -1.62 15.65
N VAL A 21 -6.21 -1.11 14.56
CA VAL A 21 -6.75 0.04 13.82
C VAL A 21 -8.04 -0.33 13.09
N GLY A 22 -8.10 -1.55 12.54
CA GLY A 22 -9.22 -2.06 11.78
C GLY A 22 -8.84 -2.45 10.35
N GLN A 23 -9.43 -3.54 9.89
CA GLN A 23 -9.12 -4.18 8.60
C GLN A 23 -10.24 -4.04 7.55
N SER A 24 -11.29 -3.27 7.84
CA SER A 24 -12.45 -3.16 6.96
C SER A 24 -12.27 -2.10 5.86
N CYS A 25 -13.06 -2.22 4.80
CA CYS A 25 -13.05 -1.33 3.63
C CYS A 25 -13.52 0.10 3.91
N SER A 26 -14.16 0.35 5.07
CA SER A 26 -14.62 1.69 5.41
C SER A 26 -13.43 2.64 5.62
N CYS A 27 -13.51 3.86 5.07
CA CYS A 27 -12.41 4.84 5.11
C CYS A 27 -11.87 5.11 6.53
N GLN A 28 -12.74 5.03 7.55
CA GLN A 28 -12.39 5.18 8.96
C GLN A 28 -11.34 4.16 9.47
N PHE A 29 -11.15 3.03 8.78
CA PHE A 29 -10.14 2.03 9.11
C PHE A 29 -9.09 1.89 7.99
N ALA A 30 -9.51 1.89 6.73
CA ALA A 30 -8.61 1.69 5.60
C ALA A 30 -7.55 2.81 5.48
N PHE A 31 -7.94 4.08 5.68
CA PHE A 31 -7.03 5.22 5.55
C PHE A 31 -5.97 5.24 6.66
N PRO A 32 -6.32 5.12 7.95
CA PRO A 32 -5.38 4.84 9.03
C PRO A 32 -4.35 3.74 8.78
N SER A 33 -4.80 2.55 8.38
CA SER A 33 -3.93 1.40 8.16
C SER A 33 -2.98 1.62 6.98
N MET A 34 -3.47 2.29 5.92
CA MET A 34 -2.63 2.74 4.80
C MET A 34 -1.56 3.74 5.25
N LEU A 35 -1.93 4.75 6.05
CA LEU A 35 -1.00 5.76 6.54
C LEU A 35 0.10 5.15 7.43
N TYR A 36 -0.27 4.20 8.30
CA TYR A 36 0.70 3.46 9.10
C TYR A 36 1.75 2.75 8.23
N LEU A 37 1.30 2.03 7.20
CA LEU A 37 2.19 1.32 6.26
C LEU A 37 3.13 2.26 5.53
N MET A 38 2.62 3.41 5.07
CA MET A 38 3.46 4.43 4.43
C MET A 38 4.52 5.01 5.37
N LEU A 39 4.17 5.26 6.63
CA LEU A 39 5.09 5.83 7.61
C LEU A 39 6.16 4.83 8.06
N LYS A 40 5.80 3.55 8.15
CA LYS A 40 6.72 2.50 8.57
C LYS A 40 7.66 2.05 7.46
N TYR A 41 7.18 2.04 6.21
CA TYR A 41 7.92 1.56 5.05
C TYR A 41 7.96 2.62 3.94
N PRO A 42 8.48 3.84 4.22
CA PRO A 42 8.39 4.96 3.28
C PRO A 42 9.14 4.69 1.97
N ASP A 43 10.26 3.97 2.03
CA ASP A 43 11.13 3.69 0.88
C ASP A 43 11.13 2.20 0.47
N ASP A 44 10.43 1.34 1.23
CA ASP A 44 10.36 -0.10 0.98
C ASP A 44 8.97 -0.51 0.48
N PHE A 45 8.73 -0.24 -0.80
CA PHE A 45 7.49 -0.63 -1.49
C PHE A 45 7.16 -2.11 -1.32
N MET A 46 8.16 -2.99 -1.40
CA MET A 46 7.90 -4.43 -1.37
C MET A 46 7.46 -4.89 0.01
N GLU A 47 8.15 -4.43 1.05
CA GLU A 47 7.76 -4.75 2.42
C GLU A 47 6.41 -4.12 2.78
N ALA A 48 6.13 -2.88 2.37
CA ALA A 48 4.84 -2.24 2.57
C ALA A 48 3.69 -3.05 1.95
N MET A 49 3.85 -3.50 0.70
CA MET A 49 2.84 -4.30 0.01
C MET A 49 2.69 -5.70 0.60
N ARG A 50 3.80 -6.33 1.02
CA ARG A 50 3.78 -7.64 1.69
C ARG A 50 3.01 -7.56 3.01
N GLN A 51 3.31 -6.56 3.83
CA GLN A 51 2.67 -6.35 5.12
C GLN A 51 1.20 -5.97 4.97
N ASN A 52 0.85 -5.19 3.95
CA ASN A 52 -0.53 -4.93 3.58
C ASN A 52 -1.34 -6.22 3.35
N VAL A 53 -0.77 -7.18 2.62
CA VAL A 53 -1.41 -8.48 2.34
C VAL A 53 -1.50 -9.33 3.60
N LEU A 54 -0.42 -9.43 4.38
CA LEU A 54 -0.39 -10.22 5.61
C LEU A 54 -1.34 -9.70 6.68
N ALA A 55 -1.54 -8.38 6.73
CA ALA A 55 -2.50 -7.76 7.64
C ALA A 55 -3.96 -8.10 7.34
N GLY A 56 -4.27 -8.80 6.23
CA GLY A 56 -5.61 -9.33 5.95
C GLY A 56 -6.72 -8.29 5.79
N GLY A 57 -7.96 -8.76 5.92
CA GLY A 57 -9.19 -7.99 5.65
C GLY A 57 -9.28 -7.52 4.20
N ASP A 58 -9.72 -6.27 3.99
CA ASP A 58 -9.73 -5.64 2.66
C ASP A 58 -8.34 -5.10 2.28
N SER A 59 -7.39 -6.01 2.12
CA SER A 59 -6.03 -5.70 1.68
C SER A 59 -5.96 -5.27 0.22
N ALA A 60 -6.96 -5.65 -0.60
CA ALA A 60 -7.04 -5.24 -1.99
C ALA A 60 -7.33 -3.74 -2.12
N GLY A 61 -8.37 -3.24 -1.43
CA GLY A 61 -8.71 -1.81 -1.42
C GLY A 61 -7.58 -0.96 -0.82
N ARG A 62 -7.05 -1.39 0.33
CA ARG A 62 -5.91 -0.71 0.98
C ARG A 62 -4.65 -0.73 0.11
N GLY A 63 -4.35 -1.87 -0.50
CA GLY A 63 -3.19 -2.07 -1.38
C GLY A 63 -3.25 -1.25 -2.67
N MET A 64 -4.45 -0.99 -3.21
CA MET A 64 -4.62 -0.11 -4.36
C MET A 64 -4.14 1.31 -4.07
N ILE A 65 -4.59 1.91 -2.96
CA ILE A 65 -4.21 3.27 -2.57
C ILE A 65 -2.73 3.32 -2.16
N LEU A 66 -2.27 2.36 -1.36
CA LEU A 66 -0.88 2.26 -0.94
C LEU A 66 0.08 2.15 -2.15
N GLY A 67 -0.28 1.28 -3.11
CA GLY A 67 0.47 1.07 -4.34
C GLY A 67 0.49 2.31 -5.24
N MET A 68 -0.61 3.08 -5.31
CA MET A 68 -0.61 4.36 -6.02
C MET A 68 0.40 5.34 -5.40
N VAL A 69 0.37 5.54 -4.08
CA VAL A 69 1.22 6.55 -3.43
C VAL A 69 2.69 6.14 -3.43
N LEU A 70 3.01 4.94 -2.91
CA LEU A 70 4.39 4.47 -2.85
C LEU A 70 4.95 4.16 -4.25
N GLY A 71 4.10 3.68 -5.17
CA GLY A 71 4.52 3.37 -6.54
C GLY A 71 4.84 4.63 -7.34
N THR A 72 4.08 5.71 -7.18
CA THR A 72 4.42 7.00 -7.77
C THR A 72 5.71 7.55 -7.18
N ALA A 73 5.90 7.49 -5.86
CA ALA A 73 7.13 7.95 -5.20
C ALA A 73 8.38 7.16 -5.67
N LYS A 74 8.24 5.84 -5.86
CA LYS A 74 9.33 4.97 -6.33
C LYS A 74 9.62 5.13 -7.83
N GLY A 75 8.61 5.46 -8.63
CA GLY A 75 8.68 5.55 -10.08
C GLY A 75 8.44 4.20 -10.77
N TYR A 76 7.71 4.22 -11.90
CA TYR A 76 7.21 3.01 -12.58
C TYR A 76 8.30 1.99 -12.96
N SER A 77 9.45 2.46 -13.47
CA SER A 77 10.57 1.59 -13.86
C SER A 77 11.25 0.89 -12.68
N ASN A 78 11.12 1.44 -11.48
CA ASN A 78 11.73 0.92 -10.27
C ASN A 78 10.79 -0.01 -9.49
N LEU A 79 9.55 -0.20 -9.95
CA LEU A 79 8.63 -1.18 -9.39
C LEU A 79 9.14 -2.62 -9.67
N PRO A 80 8.73 -3.61 -8.86
CA PRO A 80 8.99 -5.03 -9.13
C PRO A 80 8.30 -5.46 -10.43
N GLN A 81 9.07 -5.49 -11.52
CA GLN A 81 8.51 -5.65 -12.86
C GLN A 81 7.88 -7.03 -13.09
N ASP A 82 8.35 -8.05 -12.37
CA ASP A 82 7.74 -9.38 -12.32
C ASP A 82 6.31 -9.32 -11.78
N LEU A 83 6.07 -8.59 -10.69
CA LEU A 83 4.72 -8.41 -10.13
C LEU A 83 3.83 -7.56 -11.03
N VAL A 84 4.38 -6.49 -11.61
CA VAL A 84 3.63 -5.63 -12.55
C VAL A 84 3.18 -6.44 -13.77
N LYS A 85 4.08 -7.24 -14.36
CA LYS A 85 3.77 -8.08 -15.53
C LYS A 85 2.85 -9.26 -15.20
N ALA A 86 2.78 -9.68 -13.93
CA ALA A 86 1.87 -10.72 -13.48
C ALA A 86 0.41 -10.25 -13.35
N LEU A 87 0.13 -8.94 -13.47
CA LEU A 87 -1.24 -8.44 -13.46
C LEU A 87 -2.05 -9.05 -14.61
N LYS A 88 -3.22 -9.62 -14.30
CA LYS A 88 -4.13 -10.19 -15.31
C LYS A 88 -4.51 -9.21 -16.42
N ALA A 89 -4.60 -7.92 -16.08
CA ALA A 89 -4.92 -6.84 -17.00
C ALA A 89 -3.70 -5.99 -17.38
N TYR A 90 -2.48 -6.55 -17.30
CA TYR A 90 -1.24 -5.83 -17.55
C TYR A 90 -1.27 -5.05 -18.88
N ASP A 91 -1.58 -5.70 -19.99
CA ASP A 91 -1.55 -5.04 -21.32
C ASP A 91 -2.50 -3.85 -21.41
N ILE A 92 -3.70 -3.98 -20.81
CA ILE A 92 -4.71 -2.92 -20.76
C ILE A 92 -4.17 -1.74 -19.95
N ILE A 93 -3.71 -1.98 -18.72
CA ILE A 93 -3.20 -0.95 -17.81
C ILE A 93 -1.94 -0.28 -18.38
N HIS A 94 -1.02 -1.07 -18.92
CA HIS A 94 0.21 -0.58 -19.53
C HIS A 94 -0.10 0.34 -20.71
N THR A 95 -1.04 -0.03 -21.59
CA THR A 95 -1.48 0.83 -22.70
C THR A 95 -2.05 2.17 -22.20
N PHE A 96 -2.89 2.14 -21.17
CA PHE A 96 -3.46 3.37 -20.58
C PHE A 96 -2.40 4.30 -19.97
N THR A 97 -1.34 3.74 -19.38
CA THR A 97 -0.27 4.52 -18.74
C THR A 97 0.76 5.05 -19.74
N GLN A 98 0.91 4.45 -20.92
CA GLN A 98 1.80 4.94 -21.97
C GLN A 98 1.17 6.06 -22.84
N HIS A 99 -0.15 6.08 -22.99
CA HIS A 99 -0.85 7.05 -23.86
C HIS A 99 -1.17 8.39 -23.20
N LYS A 100 -1.05 8.49 -21.88
CA LYS A 100 -1.10 9.75 -21.15
C LYS A 100 0.18 9.83 -20.34
N MET A 101 1.19 10.51 -20.88
CA MET A 101 2.30 10.98 -20.06
C MET A 101 1.71 11.91 -18.99
N ILE A 102 1.49 11.34 -17.80
CA ILE A 102 1.46 12.09 -16.54
C ILE A 102 2.91 12.30 -16.14
#